data_AF-A0AA39QEN6-F1
#
_entry.id   AF-A0AA39QEN6-F1
#
_cell.length_a   1.000
_cell.length_b   1.000
_cell.length_c   1.000
_cell.angle_alpha   90.00
_cell.angle_beta   90.00
_cell.angle_gamma   90.00
#
_symmetry.space_group_name_H-M   'P 1'
#
loop_
_entity.id
_entity.type
_entity.pdbx_description
1 polymer ?
#
loop_
_entity_poly.entity_id
_entity_poly.type
_entity_poly.pdbx_seq_one_letter_code
_entity_poly.pdbx_strand_id
1 'polypeptide(L)'
;MSPNWSSLLCIAFVTLLVVYLSAKFLFRPVVSEIEQIIMTPNQSNESESENKTKGRKEKLPRAEGDCETCWGDEYGEGEVILRRCAQCKNQFYCSEGCQRKDWKTHKYNCSPLYDDTTPATIPRDQESEDEIQHMGKILADWMKAFEAQGEAVETRQWKGSTLPEAAAFLEVAPSPHFPPYKREIPKPRTKKYRLPLVLMARLFLNDLVGKLSPEAKETLAGYISVINMPSGHAKLYGPKIMGRPADLSSGEYVSFVASAPIITMQEYGTCSFSKECQERWRNLATAKLFLWDD
;
A
#
# COMPACT_ATOMS: atom_id res chain seq x y z
N MET A 1 27.36 -2.10 37.00
CA MET A 1 26.08 -2.07 36.25
C MET A 1 26.40 -2.30 34.79
N SER A 2 26.31 -3.55 34.34
CA SER A 2 26.46 -3.93 32.94
C SER A 2 25.13 -3.74 32.20
N PRO A 3 25.12 -3.24 30.96
CA PRO A 3 23.89 -3.12 30.20
C PRO A 3 23.38 -4.51 29.83
N ASN A 4 22.06 -4.72 29.94
CA ASN A 4 21.41 -6.00 29.68
C ASN A 4 21.24 -6.20 28.17
N TRP A 5 22.19 -6.92 27.56
CA TRP A 5 22.24 -7.17 26.11
C TRP A 5 21.05 -7.98 25.56
N SER A 6 20.24 -8.60 26.43
CA SER A 6 19.09 -9.42 26.00
C SER A 6 17.94 -8.60 25.40
N SER A 7 17.73 -7.35 25.83
CA SER A 7 16.63 -6.51 25.33
C SER A 7 16.86 -6.05 23.87
N LEU A 8 18.11 -5.72 23.51
CA LEU A 8 18.47 -5.35 22.14
C LEU A 8 18.42 -6.54 21.17
N LEU A 9 18.75 -7.74 21.65
CA LEU A 9 18.64 -8.99 20.89
C LEU A 9 17.18 -9.37 20.63
N CYS A 10 16.27 -9.18 21.60
CA CYS A 10 14.84 -9.44 21.39
C CYS A 10 14.20 -8.47 20.38
N ILE A 11 14.56 -7.17 20.42
CA ILE A 11 14.10 -6.18 19.44
C ILE A 11 14.61 -6.52 18.03
N ALA A 12 15.88 -6.95 17.92
CA ALA A 12 16.46 -7.42 16.66
C ALA A 12 15.75 -8.69 16.14
N PHE A 13 15.37 -9.63 17.02
CA PHE A 13 14.66 -10.86 16.63
C PHE A 13 13.22 -10.62 16.20
N VAL A 14 12.47 -9.72 16.85
CA VAL A 14 11.08 -9.39 16.44
C VAL A 14 11.06 -8.57 15.15
N THR A 15 11.98 -7.62 14.98
CA THR A 15 12.15 -6.91 13.70
C THR A 15 12.61 -7.86 12.59
N LEU A 16 13.55 -8.77 12.88
CA LEU A 16 13.93 -9.83 11.94
C LEU A 16 12.79 -10.80 11.68
N LEU A 17 11.89 -11.11 12.62
CA LEU A 17 10.74 -11.98 12.40
C LEU A 17 9.68 -11.29 11.52
N VAL A 18 9.42 -9.99 11.74
CA VAL A 18 8.55 -9.19 10.88
C VAL A 18 9.15 -9.06 9.48
N VAL A 19 10.46 -8.80 9.37
CA VAL A 19 11.18 -8.76 8.10
C VAL A 19 11.25 -10.15 7.46
N TYR A 20 11.41 -11.24 8.21
CA TYR A 20 11.55 -12.61 7.70
C TYR A 20 10.20 -13.20 7.25
N LEU A 21 9.13 -12.97 8.02
CA LEU A 21 7.78 -13.34 7.62
C LEU A 21 7.31 -12.51 6.42
N SER A 22 7.78 -11.27 6.28
CA SER A 22 7.55 -10.43 5.09
C SER A 22 8.44 -10.83 3.90
N ALA A 23 9.72 -11.14 4.12
CA ALA A 23 10.68 -11.45 3.07
C ALA A 23 10.48 -12.85 2.47
N LYS A 24 10.12 -13.86 3.28
CA LYS A 24 9.80 -15.21 2.77
C LYS A 24 8.53 -15.25 1.92
N PHE A 25 7.63 -14.28 2.10
CA PHE A 25 6.41 -14.16 1.28
C PHE A 25 6.58 -13.21 0.08
N LEU A 26 7.55 -12.30 0.10
CA LEU A 26 7.66 -11.21 -0.89
C LEU A 26 8.88 -11.26 -1.82
N PHE A 27 9.89 -12.11 -1.58
CA PHE A 27 11.10 -12.07 -2.40
C PHE A 27 11.59 -13.45 -2.85
N ARG A 28 11.40 -13.75 -4.14
CA ARG A 28 12.51 -14.25 -4.98
C ARG A 28 13.43 -13.06 -5.28
N PRO A 29 14.76 -13.24 -5.40
CA PRO A 29 15.68 -12.12 -5.51
C PRO A 29 15.57 -11.46 -6.89
N VAL A 30 14.81 -10.38 -6.99
CA VAL A 30 14.73 -9.48 -8.17
C VAL A 30 15.65 -8.29 -7.92
N VAL A 31 16.96 -8.55 -7.86
CA VAL A 31 17.97 -7.46 -7.80
C VAL A 31 18.95 -7.58 -8.96
N SER A 32 19.15 -8.77 -9.55
CA SER A 32 20.07 -8.91 -10.70
C SER A 32 19.46 -8.59 -12.07
N GLU A 33 18.13 -8.46 -12.19
CA GLU A 33 17.46 -8.23 -13.48
C GLU A 33 17.26 -6.74 -13.80
N ILE A 34 17.26 -5.86 -12.80
CA ILE A 34 17.03 -4.41 -13.00
C ILE A 34 18.27 -3.71 -13.60
N GLU A 35 19.48 -4.18 -13.28
CA GLU A 35 20.71 -3.60 -13.84
C GLU A 35 20.93 -3.94 -15.33
N GLN A 36 20.32 -5.02 -15.84
CA GLN A 36 20.52 -5.43 -17.25
C GLN A 36 19.64 -4.69 -18.26
N ILE A 37 18.62 -3.96 -17.82
CA ILE A 37 17.68 -3.27 -18.72
C ILE A 37 18.21 -1.92 -19.23
N ILE A 38 19.28 -1.36 -18.63
CA ILE A 38 19.71 0.02 -18.95
C ILE A 38 20.77 0.14 -20.07
N MET A 39 21.38 -0.93 -20.59
CA MET A 39 22.43 -0.76 -21.62
C MET A 39 22.41 -1.81 -22.74
N THR A 40 21.55 -1.65 -23.75
CA THR A 40 21.87 -2.06 -25.13
C THR A 40 21.21 -1.12 -26.15
N PRO A 41 21.98 -0.46 -27.04
CA PRO A 41 21.41 0.20 -28.21
C PRO A 41 21.21 -0.86 -29.30
N ASN A 42 19.96 -1.26 -29.55
CA ASN A 42 19.65 -2.17 -30.65
C ASN A 42 19.45 -1.36 -31.94
N GLN A 43 20.40 -1.51 -32.86
CA GLN A 43 20.30 -1.03 -34.23
C GLN A 43 19.45 -2.00 -35.05
N SER A 44 18.33 -1.54 -35.59
CA SER A 44 17.77 -2.08 -36.83
C SER A 44 17.00 -0.99 -37.55
N ASN A 45 17.49 -0.65 -38.74
CA ASN A 45 16.88 0.23 -39.73
C ASN A 45 15.48 -0.25 -40.13
N GLU A 46 14.53 0.65 -40.36
CA GLU A 46 14.15 1.09 -41.72
C GLU A 46 12.88 1.95 -41.75
N SER A 47 13.03 3.08 -42.46
CA SER A 47 12.05 3.82 -43.27
C SER A 47 10.88 4.59 -42.63
N GLU A 48 10.91 5.89 -42.93
CA GLU A 48 9.90 6.92 -42.74
C GLU A 48 8.56 6.59 -43.42
N SER A 49 7.45 6.93 -42.77
CA SER A 49 6.45 7.78 -43.42
C SER A 49 5.74 8.63 -42.36
N GLU A 50 5.91 9.94 -42.47
CA GLU A 50 5.17 10.93 -41.70
C GLU A 50 3.71 10.95 -42.13
N ASN A 51 2.77 10.91 -41.18
CA ASN A 51 1.63 11.81 -41.26
C ASN A 51 0.98 12.10 -39.90
N LYS A 52 0.83 13.40 -39.63
CA LYS A 52 0.23 14.04 -38.45
C LYS A 52 -1.25 13.67 -38.29
N THR A 53 -1.70 13.30 -37.09
CA THR A 53 -2.59 14.13 -36.23
C THR A 53 -3.11 13.39 -34.98
N LYS A 54 -3.20 14.18 -33.88
CA LYS A 54 -4.13 14.09 -32.73
C LYS A 54 -3.90 13.03 -31.63
N GLY A 55 -3.52 13.56 -30.46
CA GLY A 55 -4.18 13.24 -29.18
C GLY A 55 -3.66 12.01 -28.45
N ARG A 56 -2.66 12.23 -27.59
CA ARG A 56 -2.09 11.31 -26.61
C ARG A 56 -3.20 10.62 -25.78
N LYS A 57 -3.56 9.39 -26.13
CA LYS A 57 -4.01 8.38 -25.19
C LYS A 57 -2.80 7.49 -24.95
N GLU A 58 -2.15 7.66 -23.80
CA GLU A 58 -1.23 6.64 -23.34
C GLU A 58 -2.05 5.34 -23.25
N LYS A 59 -1.74 4.38 -24.13
CA LYS A 59 -2.44 3.11 -24.17
C LYS A 59 -2.18 2.45 -22.82
N LEU A 60 -3.23 2.28 -22.02
CA LEU A 60 -3.21 1.37 -20.88
C LEU A 60 -2.55 0.06 -21.33
N PRO A 61 -1.68 -0.56 -20.51
CA PRO A 61 -0.93 -1.75 -20.91
C PRO A 61 -1.86 -2.88 -21.41
N ARG A 62 -1.33 -3.96 -21.98
CA ARG A 62 -2.17 -5.14 -22.27
C ARG A 62 -2.62 -5.78 -20.95
N ALA A 63 -3.76 -6.46 -20.99
CA ALA A 63 -4.24 -7.24 -19.85
C ALA A 63 -3.41 -8.52 -19.75
N GLU A 64 -2.15 -8.36 -19.33
CA GLU A 64 -1.21 -9.45 -19.14
C GLU A 64 -1.45 -10.07 -17.75
N GLY A 65 -1.56 -11.39 -17.68
CA GLY A 65 -1.77 -12.14 -16.44
C GLY A 65 -2.87 -13.18 -16.54
N ASP A 66 -3.26 -13.73 -15.40
CA ASP A 66 -4.37 -14.68 -15.26
C ASP A 66 -5.65 -13.99 -14.76
N CYS A 67 -6.79 -14.67 -14.90
CA CYS A 67 -8.02 -14.22 -14.28
C CYS A 67 -7.88 -14.19 -12.74
N GLU A 68 -8.25 -13.07 -12.09
CA GLU A 68 -8.17 -12.92 -10.63
C GLU A 68 -9.07 -13.89 -9.84
N THR A 69 -9.96 -14.60 -10.52
CA THR A 69 -10.95 -15.48 -9.90
C THR A 69 -10.62 -16.96 -10.09
N CYS A 70 -10.32 -17.37 -11.32
CA CYS A 70 -10.11 -18.76 -11.65
C CYS A 70 -8.65 -19.11 -11.95
N TRP A 71 -7.76 -18.12 -12.09
CA TRP A 71 -6.32 -18.36 -12.26
C TRP A 71 -5.96 -19.30 -13.44
N GLY A 72 -6.81 -19.37 -14.47
CA GLY A 72 -6.64 -20.30 -15.59
C GLY A 72 -7.54 -21.54 -15.55
N ASP A 73 -8.10 -21.90 -14.39
CA ASP A 73 -8.79 -23.18 -14.19
C ASP A 73 -10.10 -23.33 -15.00
N GLU A 74 -10.75 -22.21 -15.36
CA GLU A 74 -12.07 -22.23 -16.02
C GLU A 74 -11.97 -22.10 -17.56
N TYR A 75 -10.77 -22.02 -18.14
CA TYR A 75 -10.59 -21.94 -19.59
C TYR A 75 -9.44 -22.85 -20.09
N GLY A 76 -9.63 -23.47 -21.26
CA GLY A 76 -8.65 -24.41 -21.83
C GLY A 76 -7.40 -23.72 -22.39
N GLU A 77 -6.51 -24.50 -23.02
CA GLU A 77 -5.21 -24.08 -23.59
C GLU A 77 -5.29 -23.08 -24.77
N GLY A 78 -6.45 -22.46 -25.00
CA GLY A 78 -6.66 -21.45 -26.02
C GLY A 78 -6.30 -20.04 -25.56
N GLU A 79 -6.10 -19.13 -26.51
CA GLU A 79 -5.90 -17.71 -26.20
C GLU A 79 -7.16 -17.14 -25.52
N VAL A 80 -7.01 -16.69 -24.26
CA VAL A 80 -8.09 -16.07 -23.49
C VAL A 80 -7.92 -14.58 -23.42
N ILE A 81 -8.91 -13.87 -23.95
CA ILE A 81 -8.95 -12.41 -23.88
C ILE A 81 -9.47 -11.99 -22.51
N LEU A 82 -8.57 -11.55 -21.64
CA LEU A 82 -8.94 -11.02 -20.34
C LEU A 82 -9.58 -9.63 -20.45
N ARG A 83 -10.65 -9.44 -19.71
CA ARG A 83 -11.39 -8.19 -19.57
C ARG A 83 -10.91 -7.45 -18.33
N ARG A 84 -10.77 -6.14 -18.44
CA ARG A 84 -10.45 -5.27 -17.30
C ARG A 84 -11.71 -4.95 -16.50
N CYS A 85 -11.56 -4.81 -15.18
CA CYS A 85 -12.57 -4.13 -14.38
C CYS A 85 -12.84 -2.73 -14.96
N ALA A 86 -14.09 -2.39 -15.26
CA ALA A 86 -14.45 -1.10 -15.86
C ALA A 86 -14.09 0.10 -14.98
N GLN A 87 -14.09 -0.08 -13.65
CA GLN A 87 -13.81 0.97 -12.69
C GLN A 87 -12.32 1.12 -12.43
N CYS A 88 -11.66 0.12 -11.85
CA CYS A 88 -10.25 0.25 -11.51
C CYS A 88 -9.33 0.04 -12.71
N LYS A 89 -9.73 -0.70 -13.74
CA LYS A 89 -8.88 -1.13 -14.87
C LYS A 89 -7.62 -1.92 -14.48
N ASN A 90 -7.42 -2.23 -13.19
CA ASN A 90 -6.23 -2.88 -12.61
C ASN A 90 -6.44 -4.37 -12.24
N GLN A 91 -7.63 -4.91 -12.48
CA GLN A 91 -7.95 -6.33 -12.28
C GLN A 91 -8.51 -6.94 -13.56
N PHE A 92 -8.26 -8.24 -13.74
CA PHE A 92 -8.48 -8.95 -14.99
C PHE A 92 -9.36 -10.19 -14.84
N TYR A 93 -10.31 -10.37 -15.74
CA TYR A 93 -11.28 -11.46 -15.67
C TYR A 93 -11.54 -12.07 -17.04
N CYS A 94 -11.60 -13.41 -17.13
CA CYS A 94 -11.96 -14.09 -18.37
C CYS A 94 -13.45 -13.93 -18.71
N SER A 95 -14.29 -13.68 -17.71
CA SER A 95 -15.74 -13.56 -17.86
C SER A 95 -16.36 -12.60 -16.83
N GLU A 96 -17.57 -12.13 -17.13
CA GLU A 96 -18.37 -11.38 -16.15
C GLU A 96 -18.73 -12.24 -14.92
N GLY A 97 -18.88 -13.56 -15.10
CA GLY A 97 -19.11 -14.50 -14.00
C GLY A 97 -17.96 -14.48 -12.99
N CYS A 98 -16.71 -14.53 -13.47
CA CYS A 98 -15.53 -14.39 -12.63
C CYS A 98 -15.49 -13.02 -11.91
N GLN A 99 -15.72 -11.92 -12.64
CA GLN A 99 -15.77 -10.59 -12.03
C GLN A 99 -16.82 -10.48 -10.91
N ARG A 100 -18.04 -11.01 -11.13
CA ARG A 100 -19.11 -10.99 -10.12
C ARG A 100 -18.76 -11.85 -8.90
N LYS A 101 -18.07 -12.98 -9.10
CA LYS A 101 -17.60 -13.86 -8.01
C LYS A 101 -16.57 -13.15 -7.13
N ASP A 102 -15.62 -12.44 -7.74
CA ASP A 102 -14.60 -11.65 -7.02
C ASP A 102 -15.14 -10.35 -6.42
N TRP A 103 -16.26 -9.80 -6.89
CA TRP A 103 -16.79 -8.50 -6.41
C TRP A 103 -16.98 -8.41 -4.89
N LYS A 104 -17.26 -9.54 -4.22
CA LYS A 104 -17.40 -9.61 -2.75
C LYS A 104 -16.16 -9.12 -2.01
N THR A 105 -14.98 -9.31 -2.60
CA THR A 105 -13.66 -8.91 -2.10
C THR A 105 -13.12 -7.71 -2.87
N HIS A 106 -13.21 -7.72 -4.20
CA HIS A 106 -12.65 -6.69 -5.05
C HIS A 106 -13.17 -5.29 -4.76
N LYS A 107 -14.44 -5.11 -4.38
CA LYS A 107 -15.02 -3.78 -4.13
C LYS A 107 -14.27 -2.94 -3.09
N TYR A 108 -13.59 -3.59 -2.14
CA TYR A 108 -12.75 -2.92 -1.15
C TYR A 108 -11.34 -2.59 -1.66
N ASN A 109 -10.94 -3.23 -2.75
CA ASN A 109 -9.65 -3.06 -3.44
C ASN A 109 -9.83 -2.27 -4.76
N CYS A 110 -11.05 -1.80 -5.05
CA CYS A 110 -11.40 -1.18 -6.32
C CYS A 110 -11.43 0.34 -6.17
N SER A 111 -10.49 1.02 -6.82
CA SER A 111 -10.61 2.46 -7.09
C SER A 111 -10.02 2.78 -8.47
N PRO A 112 -10.51 3.84 -9.15
CA PRO A 112 -10.11 4.14 -10.52
C PRO A 112 -8.60 4.19 -10.71
N LEU A 113 -8.11 3.60 -11.81
CA LEU A 113 -6.78 3.94 -12.29
C LEU A 113 -6.79 5.40 -12.73
N TYR A 114 -5.71 6.08 -12.36
CA TYR A 114 -5.37 7.47 -12.64
C TYR A 114 -6.11 8.06 -13.85
N ASP A 115 -6.97 9.04 -13.57
CA ASP A 115 -7.43 10.02 -14.56
C ASP A 115 -6.52 11.25 -14.38
N ASP A 116 -5.77 11.60 -15.42
CA ASP A 116 -4.78 12.68 -15.48
C ASP A 116 -5.36 14.07 -15.14
N THR A 117 -6.69 14.20 -15.15
CA THR A 117 -7.32 15.52 -15.17
C THR A 117 -7.40 16.19 -13.79
N THR A 118 -7.22 15.46 -12.67
CA THR A 118 -7.28 16.09 -11.33
C THR A 118 -6.56 15.26 -10.26
N PRO A 119 -5.40 15.69 -9.73
CA PRO A 119 -4.79 15.06 -8.56
C PRO A 119 -5.76 14.98 -7.39
N ALA A 120 -5.74 13.87 -6.64
CA ALA A 120 -6.51 13.72 -5.42
C ALA A 120 -5.55 13.71 -4.23
N THR A 121 -5.38 14.89 -3.62
CA THR A 121 -4.52 15.13 -2.47
C THR A 121 -5.31 15.81 -1.35
N ILE A 122 -4.82 15.68 -0.13
CA ILE A 122 -5.24 16.49 1.02
C ILE A 122 -4.31 17.72 1.06
N PRO A 123 -4.83 18.94 1.30
CA PRO A 123 -4.02 20.13 1.51
C PRO A 123 -2.93 19.90 2.57
N ARG A 124 -1.77 20.53 2.39
CA ARG A 124 -0.65 20.50 3.34
C ARG A 124 -0.59 21.84 4.08
N ASP A 125 -1.59 22.07 4.92
CA ASP A 125 -1.70 23.24 5.80
C ASP A 125 -1.52 22.82 7.27
N GLN A 126 -1.55 23.80 8.18
CA GLN A 126 -1.36 23.57 9.62
C GLN A 126 -2.31 22.52 10.18
N GLU A 127 -3.54 22.48 9.69
CA GLU A 127 -4.53 21.52 10.18
C GLU A 127 -4.17 20.08 9.79
N SER A 128 -3.72 19.88 8.54
CA SER A 128 -3.19 18.58 8.12
C SER A 128 -1.97 18.16 8.96
N GLU A 129 -1.11 19.11 9.32
CA GLU A 129 0.07 18.84 10.16
C GLU A 129 -0.30 18.48 11.59
N ASP A 130 -1.25 19.21 12.19
CA ASP A 130 -1.77 18.95 13.53
C ASP A 130 -2.41 17.57 13.62
N GLU A 131 -3.20 17.19 12.61
CA GLU A 131 -3.85 15.88 12.55
C GLU A 131 -2.83 14.74 12.34
N ILE A 132 -1.79 14.97 11.52
CA ILE A 132 -0.67 14.03 11.37
C ILE A 132 0.02 13.79 12.71
N GLN A 133 0.29 14.86 13.47
CA GLN A 133 0.93 14.76 14.77
C GLN A 133 0.02 14.08 15.79
N HIS A 134 -1.28 14.40 15.79
CA HIS A 134 -2.26 13.75 16.65
C HIS A 134 -2.35 12.25 16.40
N MET A 135 -2.54 11.82 15.15
CA MET A 135 -2.58 10.40 14.78
C MET A 135 -1.24 9.69 15.05
N GLY A 136 -0.12 10.37 14.81
CA GLY A 136 1.21 9.86 15.13
C GLY A 136 1.39 9.60 16.63
N LYS A 137 0.88 10.50 17.48
CA LYS A 137 0.88 10.34 18.93
C LYS A 137 0.04 9.14 19.38
N ILE A 138 -1.17 8.97 18.84
CA ILE A 138 -2.03 7.79 19.15
C ILE A 138 -1.26 6.49 18.89
N LEU A 139 -0.61 6.40 17.73
CA LEU A 139 0.19 5.23 17.35
C LEU A 139 1.39 5.02 18.27
N ALA A 140 2.11 6.09 18.63
CA ALA A 140 3.26 6.01 19.51
C ALA A 140 2.88 5.57 20.93
N ASP A 141 1.78 6.12 21.49
CA ASP A 141 1.28 5.74 22.81
C ASP A 141 0.87 4.27 22.85
N TRP A 142 0.11 3.82 21.85
CA TRP A 142 -0.28 2.41 21.75
C TRP A 142 0.92 1.49 21.52
N MET A 143 1.89 1.88 20.69
CA MET A 143 3.10 1.09 20.43
C MET A 143 3.93 0.94 21.72
N LYS A 144 4.05 1.99 22.52
CA LYS A 144 4.73 1.94 23.82
C LYS A 144 4.06 0.95 24.78
N ALA A 145 2.73 0.96 24.84
CA ALA A 145 1.96 0.03 25.67
C ALA A 145 2.04 -1.42 25.15
N PHE A 146 2.06 -1.59 23.83
CA PHE A 146 2.26 -2.85 23.14
C PHE A 146 3.63 -3.46 23.44
N GLU A 147 4.71 -2.69 23.31
CA GLU A 147 6.07 -3.16 23.60
C GLU A 147 6.24 -3.54 25.07
N ALA A 148 5.54 -2.86 25.99
CA ALA A 148 5.54 -3.20 27.41
C ALA A 148 4.88 -4.55 27.73
N GLN A 149 4.12 -5.15 26.80
CA GLN A 149 3.54 -6.48 26.98
C GLN A 149 4.59 -7.61 26.88
N GLY A 150 5.73 -7.36 26.21
CA GLY A 150 6.78 -8.37 26.02
C GLY A 150 6.24 -9.66 25.39
N GLU A 151 6.56 -10.81 25.99
CA GLU A 151 6.20 -12.15 25.50
C GLU A 151 4.69 -12.44 25.54
N ALA A 152 3.88 -11.65 26.24
CA ALA A 152 2.43 -11.88 26.32
C ALA A 152 1.71 -11.80 24.96
N VAL A 153 2.32 -11.11 23.99
CA VAL A 153 1.82 -10.94 22.61
C VAL A 153 1.93 -12.23 21.79
N GLU A 154 2.76 -13.19 22.18
CA GLU A 154 2.97 -14.44 21.42
C GLU A 154 1.77 -15.40 21.51
N THR A 155 0.82 -15.13 22.41
CA THR A 155 -0.38 -15.96 22.53
C THR A 155 -1.37 -15.66 21.40
N ARG A 156 -1.87 -16.70 20.73
CA ARG A 156 -2.90 -16.59 19.66
C ARG A 156 -4.22 -15.91 20.11
N GLN A 157 -4.40 -15.71 21.41
CA GLN A 157 -5.58 -15.09 21.99
C GLN A 157 -5.37 -13.60 22.32
N TRP A 158 -4.14 -13.10 22.24
CA TRP A 158 -3.87 -11.71 22.52
C TRP A 158 -4.48 -10.81 21.45
N LYS A 159 -5.07 -9.70 21.90
CA LYS A 159 -5.82 -8.76 21.07
C LYS A 159 -5.31 -7.36 21.31
N GLY A 160 -4.96 -6.64 20.25
CA GLY A 160 -4.48 -5.25 20.36
C GLY A 160 -5.48 -4.33 21.05
N SER A 161 -6.77 -4.64 20.92
CA SER A 161 -7.88 -3.90 21.52
C SER A 161 -8.01 -4.03 23.04
N THR A 162 -7.24 -4.93 23.68
CA THR A 162 -7.21 -5.08 25.14
C THR A 162 -6.42 -3.98 25.84
N LEU A 163 -5.53 -3.30 25.12
CA LEU A 163 -4.81 -2.14 25.63
C LEU A 163 -5.74 -0.94 25.75
N PRO A 164 -5.77 -0.22 26.89
CA PRO A 164 -6.58 0.99 27.05
C PRO A 164 -6.33 2.05 25.97
N GLU A 165 -5.08 2.16 25.50
CA GLU A 165 -4.64 3.08 24.45
C GLU A 165 -5.36 2.83 23.12
N ALA A 166 -5.86 1.60 22.88
CA ALA A 166 -6.63 1.29 21.68
C ALA A 166 -7.93 2.11 21.61
N ALA A 167 -8.46 2.62 22.71
CA ALA A 167 -9.65 3.48 22.71
C ALA A 167 -9.45 4.74 21.87
N ALA A 168 -8.25 5.34 21.87
CA ALA A 168 -7.96 6.57 21.14
C ALA A 168 -8.09 6.42 19.61
N PHE A 169 -7.90 5.21 19.06
CA PHE A 169 -8.14 4.96 17.64
C PHE A 169 -9.61 5.16 17.26
N LEU A 170 -10.54 4.87 18.16
CA LEU A 170 -11.98 4.96 17.86
C LEU A 170 -12.49 6.41 17.77
N GLU A 171 -11.72 7.35 18.31
CA GLU A 171 -11.97 8.79 18.20
C GLU A 171 -11.47 9.37 16.87
N VAL A 172 -10.70 8.61 16.09
CA VAL A 172 -10.23 9.04 14.77
C VAL A 172 -11.38 9.02 13.77
N ALA A 173 -11.83 10.21 13.41
CA ALA A 173 -12.94 10.44 12.49
C ALA A 173 -12.48 11.21 11.24
N PRO A 174 -13.27 11.17 10.14
CA PRO A 174 -13.00 12.04 8.99
C PRO A 174 -13.04 13.52 9.38
N SER A 175 -11.96 14.26 9.16
CA SER A 175 -11.97 15.72 9.32
C SER A 175 -12.85 16.37 8.25
N PRO A 176 -13.72 17.35 8.61
CA PRO A 176 -14.51 18.11 7.65
C PRO A 176 -13.66 19.00 6.74
N HIS A 177 -12.41 19.27 7.09
CA HIS A 177 -11.50 20.10 6.33
C HIS A 177 -10.75 19.33 5.23
N PHE A 178 -10.79 18.00 5.28
CA PHE A 178 -10.20 17.16 4.25
C PHE A 178 -11.26 16.73 3.23
N PRO A 179 -10.87 16.47 1.97
CA PRO A 179 -11.76 15.83 1.02
C PRO A 179 -12.35 14.55 1.63
N PRO A 180 -13.68 14.34 1.59
CA PRO A 180 -14.33 13.23 2.27
C PRO A 180 -13.85 11.88 1.72
N TYR A 181 -13.60 10.94 2.61
CA TYR A 181 -13.30 9.56 2.22
C TYR A 181 -14.59 8.80 1.92
N LYS A 182 -14.85 8.54 0.62
CA LYS A 182 -16.12 7.96 0.14
C LYS A 182 -16.05 6.45 -0.18
N ARG A 183 -14.90 5.81 0.01
CA ARG A 183 -14.70 4.40 -0.38
C ARG A 183 -15.24 3.44 0.68
N GLU A 184 -15.66 2.26 0.24
CA GLU A 184 -16.18 1.25 1.15
C GLU A 184 -15.10 0.71 2.10
N ILE A 185 -15.42 0.66 3.40
CA ILE A 185 -14.67 -0.07 4.41
C ILE A 185 -15.34 -1.43 4.61
N PRO A 186 -14.59 -2.55 4.61
CA PRO A 186 -15.18 -3.86 4.85
C PRO A 186 -15.64 -4.03 6.30
N LYS A 187 -16.88 -4.51 6.50
CA LYS A 187 -17.48 -4.84 7.82
C LYS A 187 -17.38 -3.70 8.86
N PRO A 188 -17.79 -2.46 8.53
CA PRO A 188 -17.50 -1.28 9.35
C PRO A 188 -18.17 -1.29 10.73
N ARG A 189 -19.30 -2.02 10.89
CA ARG A 189 -20.02 -2.13 12.17
C ARG A 189 -19.35 -3.07 13.18
N THR A 190 -18.67 -4.10 12.69
CA THR A 190 -18.11 -5.16 13.55
C THR A 190 -16.60 -5.12 13.65
N LYS A 191 -15.93 -4.35 12.79
CA LYS A 191 -14.48 -4.18 12.73
C LYS A 191 -14.14 -2.70 12.89
N LYS A 192 -14.29 -2.23 14.12
CA LYS A 192 -14.32 -0.81 14.50
C LYS A 192 -13.02 -0.06 14.20
N TYR A 193 -11.88 -0.75 14.19
CA TYR A 193 -10.56 -0.13 13.94
C TYR A 193 -10.24 0.06 12.45
N ARG A 194 -10.99 -0.55 11.52
CA ARG A 194 -10.65 -0.50 10.09
C ARG A 194 -10.71 0.90 9.51
N LEU A 195 -11.72 1.68 9.87
CA LEU A 195 -11.86 3.05 9.39
C LEU A 195 -10.72 3.94 9.95
N PRO A 196 -10.47 4.01 11.27
CA PRO A 196 -9.33 4.73 11.83
C PRO A 196 -8.00 4.43 11.14
N LEU A 197 -7.66 3.14 11.00
CA LEU A 197 -6.40 2.71 10.38
C LEU A 197 -6.30 3.15 8.91
N VAL A 198 -7.41 3.12 8.16
CA VAL A 198 -7.46 3.61 6.78
C VAL A 198 -7.31 5.13 6.71
N LEU A 199 -7.92 5.88 7.64
CA LEU A 199 -7.79 7.33 7.70
C LEU A 199 -6.35 7.76 8.03
N MET A 200 -5.70 7.08 8.98
CA MET A 200 -4.28 7.27 9.29
C MET A 200 -3.41 6.99 8.06
N ALA A 201 -3.60 5.84 7.40
CA ALA A 201 -2.85 5.48 6.20
C ALA A 201 -3.02 6.51 5.08
N ARG A 202 -4.25 7.00 4.89
CA ARG A 202 -4.59 8.03 3.90
C ARG A 202 -3.83 9.33 4.14
N LEU A 203 -3.85 9.84 5.37
CA LEU A 203 -3.21 11.10 5.69
C LEU A 203 -1.68 10.98 5.66
N PHE A 204 -1.12 9.90 6.19
CA PHE A 204 0.34 9.68 6.17
C PHE A 204 0.88 9.45 4.78
N LEU A 205 0.16 8.74 3.91
CA LEU A 205 0.55 8.58 2.52
C LEU A 205 0.51 9.93 1.79
N ASN A 206 -0.52 10.74 2.05
CA ASN A 206 -0.60 12.08 1.47
C ASN A 206 0.60 12.96 1.89
N ASP A 207 0.97 12.94 3.17
CA ASP A 207 2.14 13.64 3.69
C ASP A 207 3.45 13.15 3.04
N LEU A 208 3.64 11.82 3.00
CA LEU A 208 4.82 11.20 2.39
C LEU A 208 4.96 11.63 0.93
N VAL A 209 3.93 11.41 0.11
CA VAL A 209 3.95 11.74 -1.32
C VAL A 209 4.09 13.25 -1.53
N GLY A 210 3.47 14.06 -0.68
CA GLY A 210 3.53 15.52 -0.76
C GLY A 210 4.92 16.11 -0.47
N LYS A 211 5.82 15.36 0.17
CA LYS A 211 7.20 15.77 0.47
C LYS A 211 8.21 15.33 -0.59
N LEU A 212 7.83 14.43 -1.50
CA LEU A 212 8.73 13.91 -2.54
C LEU A 212 8.88 14.89 -3.71
N SER A 213 10.10 14.97 -4.25
CA SER A 213 10.37 15.61 -5.54
C SER A 213 9.71 14.83 -6.70
N PRO A 214 9.53 15.42 -7.89
CA PRO A 214 9.00 14.71 -9.06
C PRO A 214 9.80 13.45 -9.41
N GLU A 215 11.13 13.55 -9.39
CA GLU A 215 12.04 12.42 -9.64
C GLU A 215 11.87 11.31 -8.59
N ALA A 216 11.83 11.68 -7.30
CA ALA A 216 11.59 10.72 -6.22
C ALA A 216 10.24 10.01 -6.34
N LYS A 217 9.20 10.71 -6.80
CA LYS A 217 7.88 10.10 -7.07
C LYS A 217 7.97 9.09 -8.20
N GLU A 218 8.66 9.40 -9.29
CA GLU A 218 8.85 8.48 -10.41
C GLU A 218 9.62 7.23 -9.99
N THR A 219 10.74 7.40 -9.29
CA THR A 219 11.53 6.28 -8.74
C THR A 219 10.66 5.38 -7.86
N LEU A 220 9.99 5.97 -6.86
CA LEU A 220 9.20 5.20 -5.91
C LEU A 220 7.96 4.55 -6.57
N ALA A 221 7.35 5.21 -7.55
CA ALA A 221 6.27 4.62 -8.35
C ALA A 221 6.73 3.36 -9.10
N GLY A 222 7.94 3.37 -9.66
CA GLY A 222 8.55 2.20 -10.28
C GLY A 222 8.68 1.04 -9.29
N TYR A 223 9.30 1.29 -8.13
CA TYR A 223 9.47 0.28 -7.08
C TYR A 223 8.14 -0.28 -6.58
N ILE A 224 7.15 0.56 -6.31
CA ILE A 224 5.85 0.09 -5.82
C ILE A 224 5.14 -0.79 -6.84
N SER A 225 5.30 -0.52 -8.13
CA SER A 225 4.62 -1.27 -9.19
C SER A 225 5.15 -2.70 -9.37
N VAL A 226 6.33 -2.99 -8.85
CA VAL A 226 6.92 -4.35 -8.88
C VAL A 226 6.74 -5.11 -7.57
N ILE A 227 6.09 -4.51 -6.55
CA ILE A 227 5.78 -5.20 -5.30
C ILE A 227 4.67 -6.23 -5.56
N ASN A 228 5.04 -7.51 -5.43
CA ASN A 228 4.10 -8.61 -5.51
C ASN A 228 3.41 -8.82 -4.17
N MET A 229 2.15 -8.39 -4.06
CA MET A 229 1.37 -8.58 -2.84
C MET A 229 0.82 -10.01 -2.72
N PRO A 230 0.74 -10.60 -1.51
CA PRO A 230 0.12 -11.91 -1.32
C PRO A 230 -1.36 -11.89 -1.68
N SER A 231 -1.91 -13.07 -1.99
CA SER A 231 -3.34 -13.24 -2.29
C SER A 231 -4.23 -12.60 -1.20
N GLY A 232 -5.28 -11.90 -1.63
CA GLY A 232 -6.20 -11.16 -0.76
C GLY A 232 -5.82 -9.69 -0.50
N HIS A 233 -4.60 -9.27 -0.82
CA HIS A 233 -4.20 -7.85 -0.80
C HIS A 233 -4.54 -7.18 -2.14
N ALA A 234 -4.73 -5.86 -2.10
CA ALA A 234 -4.89 -5.09 -3.32
C ALA A 234 -3.55 -4.96 -4.04
N LYS A 235 -3.57 -5.12 -5.37
CA LYS A 235 -2.41 -4.81 -6.22
C LYS A 235 -2.13 -3.31 -6.13
N LEU A 236 -0.88 -2.96 -5.85
CA LEU A 236 -0.44 -1.58 -5.79
C LEU A 236 -0.01 -1.13 -7.20
N TYR A 237 -0.44 0.06 -7.60
CA TYR A 237 0.04 0.70 -8.84
C TYR A 237 0.69 2.03 -8.48
N GLY A 238 2.03 2.07 -8.59
CA GLY A 238 2.84 3.17 -8.09
C GLY A 238 2.47 4.54 -8.66
N PRO A 239 2.30 4.71 -9.99
CA PRO A 239 1.92 6.01 -10.56
C PRO A 239 0.61 6.56 -9.98
N LYS A 240 -0.37 5.69 -9.71
CA LYS A 240 -1.62 6.10 -9.05
C LYS A 240 -1.40 6.50 -7.60
N ILE A 241 -0.60 5.75 -6.85
CA ILE A 241 -0.29 6.04 -5.44
C ILE A 241 0.39 7.42 -5.34
N MET A 242 1.30 7.74 -6.26
CA MET A 242 1.97 9.04 -6.31
C MET A 242 1.09 10.17 -6.83
N GLY A 243 0.20 9.90 -7.79
CA GLY A 243 -0.67 10.92 -8.39
C GLY A 243 -1.95 11.22 -7.61
N ARG A 244 -2.46 10.25 -6.84
CA ARG A 244 -3.76 10.31 -6.15
C ARG A 244 -3.73 9.67 -4.76
N PRO A 245 -2.80 10.07 -3.88
CA PRO A 245 -2.61 9.44 -2.56
C PRO A 245 -3.85 9.51 -1.66
N ALA A 246 -4.76 10.47 -1.86
CA ALA A 246 -5.96 10.65 -1.04
C ALA A 246 -7.23 9.92 -1.54
N ASP A 247 -7.16 9.18 -2.65
CA ASP A 247 -8.31 8.56 -3.31
C ASP A 247 -8.15 7.05 -3.56
N LEU A 248 -7.31 6.40 -2.74
CA LEU A 248 -7.14 4.94 -2.82
C LEU A 248 -8.31 4.21 -2.14
N SER A 249 -8.53 2.97 -2.58
CA SER A 249 -9.46 2.07 -1.89
C SER A 249 -8.90 1.64 -0.53
N SER A 250 -9.77 1.12 0.35
CA SER A 250 -9.36 0.69 1.68
C SER A 250 -8.34 -0.44 1.62
N GLY A 251 -8.50 -1.37 0.68
CA GLY A 251 -7.54 -2.44 0.41
C GLY A 251 -6.19 -1.96 -0.10
N GLU A 252 -6.15 -0.91 -0.94
CA GLU A 252 -4.89 -0.32 -1.40
C GLU A 252 -4.14 0.35 -0.25
N TYR A 253 -4.83 1.08 0.64
CA TYR A 253 -4.20 1.61 1.85
C TYR A 253 -3.65 0.51 2.74
N VAL A 254 -4.44 -0.54 2.98
CA VAL A 254 -3.99 -1.69 3.79
C VAL A 254 -2.77 -2.38 3.17
N SER A 255 -2.75 -2.51 1.85
CA SER A 255 -1.66 -3.16 1.13
C SER A 255 -0.41 -2.29 1.17
N PHE A 256 -0.55 -0.98 1.00
CA PHE A 256 0.56 -0.04 1.17
C PHE A 256 1.10 -0.07 2.62
N VAL A 257 0.23 -0.03 3.63
CA VAL A 257 0.62 -0.12 5.05
C VAL A 257 1.46 -1.37 5.32
N ALA A 258 1.12 -2.51 4.71
CA ALA A 258 1.89 -3.75 4.88
C ALA A 258 3.31 -3.65 4.30
N SER A 259 3.50 -2.91 3.20
CA SER A 259 4.81 -2.73 2.54
C SER A 259 5.58 -1.50 3.03
N ALA A 260 4.91 -0.53 3.65
CA ALA A 260 5.46 0.77 4.00
C ALA A 260 6.70 0.74 4.91
N PRO A 261 6.81 -0.16 5.92
CA PRO A 261 8.04 -0.27 6.72
C PRO A 261 9.25 -0.65 5.85
N ILE A 262 9.07 -1.56 4.89
CA ILE A 262 10.14 -1.96 3.97
C ILE A 262 10.48 -0.78 3.06
N ILE A 263 9.46 -0.14 2.48
CA ILE A 263 9.64 1.00 1.57
C ILE A 263 10.42 2.13 2.28
N THR A 264 10.00 2.50 3.48
CA THR A 264 10.56 3.69 4.14
C THR A 264 11.94 3.46 4.78
N MET A 265 12.34 2.21 4.99
CA MET A 265 13.67 1.84 5.50
C MET A 265 14.73 1.71 4.40
N GLN A 266 14.32 1.68 3.13
CA GLN A 266 15.24 1.57 2.00
C GLN A 266 15.76 2.93 1.55
N GLU A 267 16.94 2.93 0.93
CA GLU A 267 17.50 4.08 0.23
C GLU A 267 17.29 3.90 -1.28
N TYR A 268 16.70 4.89 -1.93
CA TYR A 268 16.41 4.84 -3.36
C TYR A 268 17.32 5.76 -4.19
N GLY A 269 18.37 6.32 -3.57
CA GLY A 269 19.27 7.30 -4.17
C GLY A 269 18.64 8.69 -4.31
N THR A 270 17.46 8.78 -4.94
CA THR A 270 16.70 10.02 -5.18
C THR A 270 15.75 10.38 -4.03
N CYS A 271 15.51 9.43 -3.12
CA CYS A 271 14.76 9.70 -1.89
C CYS A 271 15.21 8.85 -0.71
N SER A 272 15.03 9.43 0.47
CA SER A 272 15.18 8.82 1.78
C SER A 272 14.08 9.36 2.70
N PHE A 273 13.81 8.65 3.79
CA PHE A 273 12.72 8.99 4.72
C PHE A 273 13.28 9.31 6.10
N SER A 274 12.69 10.30 6.77
CA SER A 274 13.09 10.64 8.14
C SER A 274 12.78 9.49 9.10
N LYS A 275 13.50 9.43 10.22
CA LYS A 275 13.22 8.44 11.28
C LYS A 275 11.77 8.53 11.77
N GLU A 276 11.24 9.74 11.93
CA GLU A 276 9.84 9.95 12.31
C GLU A 276 8.87 9.32 11.29
N CYS A 277 9.14 9.47 9.99
CA CYS A 277 8.34 8.84 8.93
C CYS A 277 8.39 7.31 9.02
N GLN A 278 9.59 6.75 9.18
CA GLN A 278 9.80 5.30 9.32
C GLN A 278 9.06 4.75 10.55
N GLU A 279 9.19 5.42 11.70
CA GLU A 279 8.53 5.04 12.95
C GLU A 279 7.01 5.09 12.82
N ARG A 280 6.47 6.13 12.19
CA ARG A 280 5.03 6.28 11.96
C ARG A 280 4.47 5.15 11.13
N TRP A 281 5.13 4.78 10.03
CA TRP A 281 4.69 3.65 9.18
C TRP A 281 4.86 2.30 9.86
N ARG A 282 5.95 2.09 10.62
CA ARG A 282 6.15 0.88 11.42
C ARG A 282 5.03 0.73 12.46
N ASN A 283 4.74 1.78 13.22
CA ASN A 283 3.72 1.75 14.26
C ASN A 283 2.33 1.51 13.64
N LEU A 284 2.01 2.14 12.51
CA LEU A 284 0.74 1.91 11.81
C LEU A 284 0.63 0.48 11.26
N ALA A 285 1.71 -0.09 10.71
CA ALA A 285 1.73 -1.47 10.24
C ALA A 285 1.51 -2.47 11.39
N THR A 286 2.16 -2.26 12.53
CA THR A 286 1.97 -3.06 13.74
C THR A 286 0.54 -2.92 14.28
N ALA A 287 0.03 -1.69 14.43
CA ALA A 287 -1.34 -1.46 14.87
C ALA A 287 -2.35 -2.14 13.93
N LYS A 288 -2.13 -2.05 12.61
CA LYS A 288 -2.96 -2.76 11.62
C LYS A 288 -2.90 -4.27 11.80
N LEU A 289 -1.75 -4.85 12.14
CA LEU A 289 -1.64 -6.30 12.34
C LEU A 289 -2.52 -6.78 13.51
N PHE A 290 -2.58 -6.01 14.60
CA PHE A 290 -3.23 -6.44 15.84
C PHE A 290 -4.64 -5.86 16.08
N LEU A 291 -5.02 -4.78 15.40
CA LEU A 291 -6.32 -4.13 15.59
C LEU A 291 -7.28 -4.34 14.42
N TRP A 292 -6.80 -4.67 13.22
CA TRP A 292 -7.64 -4.69 12.01
C TRP A 292 -8.85 -5.64 12.07
N ASP A 293 -8.66 -6.78 12.73
CA ASP A 293 -9.67 -7.83 12.89
C ASP A 293 -10.21 -7.95 14.32
N ASP A 294 -9.88 -7.01 15.21
CA ASP A 294 -10.53 -6.87 16.52
C ASP A 294 -11.88 -6.15 16.40
#